data_AF-A0A4Y2R494-F1
#
_entry.id   AF-A0A4Y2R494-F1
#
_cell.length_a   1.000
_cell.length_b   1.000
_cell.length_c   1.000
_cell.angle_alpha   90.00
_cell.angle_beta   90.00
_cell.angle_gamma   90.00
#
_symmetry.space_group_name_H-M   'P 1'
#
loop_
_entity.id
_entity.type
_entity.pdbx_description
1 polymer ?
#
loop_
_entity_poly.entity_id
_entity_poly.type
_entity_poly.pdbx_seq_one_letter_code
_entity_poly.pdbx_strand_id
1 'polypeptide(L)'
;MSKTKRRERVVKDRPLNKASHSLNPDREKRPNGRTKSTINRLLMYKNYKPKRNRLGKILIPAPFQSRLSSGSVARVAPNQKWFGNTKVIGQSALQRFQDELGKALKDPYQVVMKQTKLPITLLNESAK
;
A
#
# COMPACT_ATOMS: atom_id res chain seq x y z
N MET A 1 -23.17 -15.02 10.08
CA MET A 1 -22.64 -14.98 8.70
C MET A 1 -22.35 -13.53 8.32
N SER A 2 -21.13 -13.03 8.57
CA SER A 2 -20.76 -11.68 8.18
C SER A 2 -20.68 -11.63 6.64
N LYS A 3 -21.55 -10.83 6.01
CA LYS A 3 -21.39 -10.48 4.61
C LYS A 3 -20.16 -9.59 4.50
N THR A 4 -18.98 -10.20 4.41
CA THR A 4 -17.76 -9.51 3.98
C THR A 4 -18.09 -8.97 2.60
N LYS A 5 -18.29 -7.66 2.45
CA LYS A 5 -18.39 -7.04 1.14
C LYS A 5 -17.04 -7.31 0.49
N ARG A 6 -16.98 -8.38 -0.33
CA ARG A 6 -15.82 -8.70 -1.15
C ARG A 6 -15.44 -7.38 -1.79
N ARG A 7 -14.20 -6.91 -1.61
CA ARG A 7 -13.70 -5.81 -2.44
C ARG A 7 -13.93 -6.31 -3.85
N GLU A 8 -14.97 -5.81 -4.52
CA GLU A 8 -15.13 -6.01 -5.94
C GLU A 8 -13.78 -5.62 -6.50
N ARG A 9 -13.11 -6.57 -7.16
CA ARG A 9 -12.02 -6.18 -8.03
C ARG A 9 -12.63 -5.07 -8.85
N VAL A 10 -12.00 -3.89 -8.85
CA VAL A 10 -12.31 -2.90 -9.87
C VAL A 10 -11.81 -3.53 -11.16
N VAL A 11 -12.55 -4.51 -11.66
CA VAL A 11 -12.56 -4.86 -13.06
C VAL A 11 -12.92 -3.52 -13.67
N LYS A 12 -11.99 -2.97 -14.46
CA LYS A 12 -12.35 -1.85 -15.30
C LYS A 12 -13.40 -2.44 -16.25
N ASP A 13 -14.68 -2.39 -15.87
CA ASP A 13 -15.83 -2.57 -16.76
C ASP A 13 -15.93 -1.33 -17.66
N ARG A 14 -14.78 -0.88 -18.14
CA ARG A 14 -14.63 0.19 -19.09
C ARG A 14 -14.14 -0.50 -20.34
N PRO A 15 -14.84 -0.37 -21.47
CA PRO A 15 -14.39 -0.95 -22.72
C PRO A 15 -12.96 -0.47 -23.00
N LEU A 16 -12.12 -1.37 -23.53
CA LEU A 16 -10.76 -1.03 -23.92
C LEU A 16 -10.79 0.15 -24.88
N ASN A 17 -10.06 1.21 -24.54
CA ASN A 17 -9.98 2.38 -25.42
C ASN A 17 -9.06 2.03 -26.60
N LYS A 18 -9.63 1.87 -27.79
CA LYS A 18 -8.91 1.53 -29.04
C LYS A 18 -8.12 2.71 -29.63
N ALA A 19 -8.18 3.91 -29.05
CA ALA A 19 -7.49 5.09 -29.58
C ALA A 19 -5.96 4.95 -29.54
N SER A 20 -5.26 5.35 -30.60
CA SER A 20 -3.80 5.20 -30.69
C SER A 20 -2.97 6.38 -30.13
N HIS A 21 -3.58 7.33 -29.42
CA HIS A 21 -2.86 8.54 -28.94
C HIS A 21 -1.80 8.23 -27.86
N SER A 22 -0.77 9.07 -27.77
CA SER A 22 0.41 8.92 -26.89
C SER A 22 0.14 8.83 -25.37
N LEU A 23 -1.07 9.19 -24.96
CA LEU A 23 -1.52 9.21 -23.56
C LEU A 23 -2.52 8.10 -23.23
N ASN A 24 -2.85 7.21 -24.18
CA ASN A 24 -3.73 6.08 -23.91
C ASN A 24 -2.93 4.90 -23.30
N PRO A 25 -3.21 4.46 -22.06
CA PRO A 25 -2.56 3.29 -21.48
C PRO A 25 -2.91 1.96 -22.16
N ASP A 26 -4.00 1.92 -22.93
CA ASP A 26 -4.51 0.70 -23.59
C ASP A 26 -4.14 0.63 -25.08
N ARG A 27 -3.33 1.56 -25.58
CA ARG A 27 -2.76 1.50 -26.94
C ARG A 27 -1.74 0.36 -27.07
N GLU A 28 -1.55 -0.12 -28.29
CA GLU A 28 -0.48 -1.06 -28.63
C GLU A 28 0.90 -0.47 -28.35
N LYS A 29 1.82 -1.30 -27.85
CA LYS A 29 3.18 -0.89 -27.52
C LYS A 29 3.95 -0.60 -28.81
N ARG A 30 4.41 0.64 -28.96
CA ARG A 30 5.31 1.04 -30.04
C ARG A 30 6.78 0.89 -29.59
N PRO A 31 7.71 0.52 -30.49
CA PRO A 31 9.12 0.26 -30.13
C PRO A 31 9.81 1.43 -29.43
N ASN A 32 9.64 2.67 -29.92
CA ASN A 32 10.15 3.90 -29.29
C ASN A 32 9.09 4.63 -28.46
N GLY A 33 8.04 3.92 -28.04
CA GLY A 33 6.90 4.48 -27.35
C GLY A 33 7.02 4.40 -25.83
N ARG A 34 6.43 5.39 -25.15
CA ARG A 34 6.20 5.31 -23.69
C ARG A 34 5.47 4.02 -23.32
N THR A 35 5.96 3.34 -22.27
CA THR A 35 5.33 2.15 -21.70
C THR A 35 4.01 2.49 -20.99
N LYS A 36 3.15 1.49 -20.76
CA LYS A 36 1.88 1.65 -20.03
C LYS A 36 2.08 2.27 -18.63
N SER A 37 3.14 1.85 -17.92
CA SER A 37 3.53 2.41 -16.61
C SER A 37 3.86 3.90 -16.72
N THR A 38 4.71 4.28 -17.67
CA THR A 38 5.07 5.67 -17.91
C THR A 38 3.85 6.52 -18.25
N ILE A 39 2.94 6.01 -19.09
CA ILE A 39 1.71 6.73 -19.45
C ILE A 39 0.82 6.96 -18.21
N ASN A 40 0.62 5.93 -17.38
CA ASN A 40 -0.16 6.07 -16.14
C ASN A 40 0.46 7.10 -15.17
N ARG A 41 1.80 7.11 -15.04
CA ARG A 41 2.52 8.12 -14.25
C ARG A 41 2.33 9.53 -14.81
N LEU A 42 2.42 9.72 -16.12
CA LEU A 42 2.20 11.04 -16.74
C LEU A 42 0.74 11.50 -16.59
N LEU A 43 -0.21 10.58 -16.71
CA LEU A 43 -1.62 10.87 -16.45
C LEU A 43 -1.87 11.27 -14.99
N MET A 44 -1.10 10.76 -14.03
CA MET A 44 -1.17 11.19 -12.63
C MET A 44 -0.88 12.70 -12.49
N TYR A 45 0.18 13.20 -13.13
CA TYR A 45 0.51 14.64 -13.09
C TYR A 45 -0.54 15.51 -13.81
N LYS A 46 -1.21 14.98 -14.83
CA LYS A 46 -2.20 15.73 -15.63
C LYS A 46 -3.61 15.72 -15.02
N ASN A 47 -4.04 14.61 -14.43
CA ASN A 47 -5.45 14.37 -14.06
C ASN A 47 -5.77 14.68 -12.58
N TYR A 48 -5.16 15.73 -12.00
CA TYR A 48 -5.41 16.11 -10.60
C TYR A 48 -6.69 16.93 -10.39
N LYS A 49 -7.36 17.37 -11.46
CA LYS A 49 -8.58 18.21 -11.40
C LYS A 49 -9.86 17.39 -11.59
N PRO A 50 -10.99 17.80 -10.99
CA PRO A 50 -12.29 17.18 -11.25
C PRO A 50 -12.76 17.46 -12.68
N LYS A 51 -13.49 16.52 -13.28
CA LYS A 51 -14.16 16.74 -14.57
C LYS A 51 -15.56 17.26 -14.33
N ARG A 52 -15.94 18.35 -15.00
CA ARG A 52 -17.24 19.03 -14.84
C ARG A 52 -18.03 18.99 -16.14
N ASN A 53 -19.35 19.09 -16.04
CA ASN A 53 -20.21 19.34 -17.19
C ASN A 53 -20.22 20.85 -17.55
N ARG A 54 -20.91 21.22 -18.64
CA ARG A 54 -21.04 22.62 -19.08
C ARG A 54 -21.68 23.53 -18.02
N LEU A 55 -22.58 23.01 -17.21
CA LEU A 55 -23.24 23.73 -16.10
C LEU A 55 -22.34 23.84 -14.85
N GLY A 56 -21.11 23.35 -14.91
CA GLY A 56 -20.19 23.37 -13.77
C GLY A 56 -20.51 22.34 -12.69
N LYS A 57 -21.35 21.33 -12.90
CA LYS A 57 -21.51 20.20 -11.97
C LYS A 57 -20.37 19.19 -12.13
N ILE A 58 -19.84 18.68 -11.01
CA ILE A 58 -18.74 17.68 -11.02
C ILE A 58 -19.32 16.32 -11.45
N LEU A 59 -18.83 15.78 -12.57
CA LEU A 59 -19.17 14.44 -13.06
C LEU A 59 -18.24 13.40 -12.46
N ILE A 60 -16.94 13.68 -12.44
CA ILE A 60 -15.91 12.80 -11.88
C ILE A 60 -15.10 13.63 -10.88
N PRO A 61 -15.07 13.24 -9.59
CA PRO A 61 -14.28 13.94 -8.59
C PRO A 61 -12.78 13.82 -8.91
N ALA A 62 -11.99 14.75 -8.40
CA ALA A 62 -10.54 14.64 -8.48
C ALA A 62 -10.06 13.36 -7.74
N PRO A 63 -8.86 12.84 -8.08
CA PRO A 63 -8.26 11.75 -7.33
C PRO A 63 -8.25 12.05 -5.82
N PHE A 64 -8.60 11.04 -5.01
CA PHE A 64 -8.67 11.13 -3.54
C PHE A 64 -9.71 12.11 -2.96
N GLN A 65 -10.58 12.70 -3.80
CA GLN A 65 -11.68 13.57 -3.37
C GLN A 65 -13.06 12.91 -3.57
N SER A 66 -13.12 11.57 -3.47
CA SER A 66 -14.38 10.83 -3.50
C SER A 66 -15.24 11.18 -2.28
N ARG A 67 -16.53 11.42 -2.51
CA ARG A 67 -17.50 11.66 -1.43
C ARG A 67 -18.19 10.35 -1.07
N LEU A 68 -18.34 10.09 0.22
CA LEU A 68 -19.17 9.00 0.72
C LEU A 68 -20.63 9.48 0.81
N SER A 69 -21.57 8.56 0.73
CA SER A 69 -22.98 8.87 1.00
C SER A 69 -23.16 9.29 2.46
N SER A 70 -24.07 10.24 2.70
CA SER A 70 -24.46 10.62 4.06
C SER A 70 -24.89 9.37 4.86
N GLY A 71 -24.45 9.28 6.11
CA GLY A 71 -24.70 8.09 6.95
C GLY A 71 -23.72 6.93 6.75
N SER A 72 -22.67 7.09 5.95
CA SER A 72 -21.59 6.09 5.88
C SER A 72 -20.82 6.07 7.20
N VAL A 73 -20.85 4.93 7.91
CA VAL A 73 -20.14 4.74 9.18
C VAL A 73 -19.06 3.67 9.01
N ALA A 74 -17.84 3.95 9.46
CA ALA A 74 -16.79 2.96 9.58
C ALA A 74 -16.92 2.23 10.93
N ARG A 75 -17.05 0.90 10.92
CA ARG A 75 -17.10 0.06 12.12
C ARG A 75 -16.06 -1.05 12.05
N VAL A 76 -15.47 -1.39 13.18
CA VAL A 76 -14.58 -2.54 13.32
C VAL A 76 -15.41 -3.75 13.69
N ALA A 77 -15.31 -4.83 12.90
CA ALA A 77 -16.02 -6.06 13.22
C ALA A 77 -15.36 -6.78 14.41
N PRO A 78 -16.16 -7.33 15.35
CA PRO A 78 -15.62 -8.17 16.41
C PRO A 78 -14.98 -9.42 15.79
N ASN A 79 -13.77 -9.75 16.23
CA ASN A 79 -13.01 -10.90 15.73
C ASN A 79 -12.04 -11.40 16.81
N GLN A 80 -12.06 -12.68 17.12
CA GLN A 80 -11.17 -13.27 18.14
C GLN A 80 -9.69 -13.06 17.81
N LYS A 81 -9.33 -12.97 16.52
CA LYS A 81 -7.95 -12.74 16.07
C LYS A 81 -7.34 -11.42 16.53
N TRP A 82 -8.15 -10.44 16.94
CA TRP A 82 -7.64 -9.18 17.52
C TRP A 82 -6.89 -9.40 18.83
N PHE A 83 -7.25 -10.44 19.57
CA PHE A 83 -6.75 -10.69 20.92
C PHE A 83 -5.69 -11.80 20.97
N GLY A 84 -5.36 -12.42 19.84
CA GLY A 84 -4.29 -13.41 19.76
C GLY A 84 -2.91 -12.75 19.66
N ASN A 85 -1.89 -13.45 20.17
CA ASN A 85 -0.50 -12.99 20.07
C ASN A 85 -0.10 -12.85 18.59
N THR A 86 0.29 -11.64 18.17
CA THR A 86 0.60 -11.34 16.75
C THR A 86 2.07 -11.49 16.40
N LYS A 87 2.97 -11.37 17.38
CA LYS A 87 4.42 -11.53 17.23
C LYS A 87 4.93 -12.39 18.37
N VAL A 88 5.28 -13.64 18.07
CA VAL A 88 5.89 -14.59 19.01
C VAL A 88 7.22 -15.01 18.44
N ILE A 89 8.24 -15.09 19.28
CA ILE A 89 9.56 -15.60 18.94
C ILE A 89 9.91 -16.75 19.88
N GLY A 90 10.50 -17.81 19.34
CA GLY A 90 11.00 -18.90 20.17
C GLY A 90 12.27 -18.48 20.92
N GLN A 91 12.45 -18.98 22.14
CA GLN A 91 13.57 -18.59 23.00
C GLN A 91 14.94 -18.82 22.35
N SER A 92 15.13 -19.94 21.64
CA SER A 92 16.40 -20.25 20.96
C SER A 92 16.73 -19.27 19.83
N ALA A 93 15.73 -18.88 19.05
CA ALA A 93 15.87 -17.88 18.00
C ALA A 93 16.13 -16.48 18.56
N LEU A 94 15.52 -16.15 19.70
CA LEU A 94 15.75 -14.90 20.41
C LEU A 94 17.20 -14.82 20.92
N GLN A 95 17.70 -15.89 21.58
CA GLN A 95 19.07 -15.92 22.07
C GLN A 95 20.09 -15.78 20.94
N ARG A 96 19.95 -16.58 19.87
CA ARG A 96 20.82 -16.49 18.69
C ARG A 96 20.80 -15.09 18.06
N PHE A 97 19.63 -14.45 18.03
CA PHE A 97 19.49 -13.09 17.52
C PHE A 97 20.25 -12.07 18.37
N GLN A 98 20.16 -12.17 19.70
CA GLN A 98 20.92 -11.31 20.61
C GLN A 98 22.43 -11.48 20.42
N ASP A 99 22.91 -12.71 20.29
CA ASP A 99 24.34 -13.00 20.12
C ASP A 99 24.90 -12.39 18.83
N GLU A 100 24.21 -12.61 17.70
CA GLU A 100 24.62 -12.09 16.39
C GLU A 100 24.52 -10.56 16.32
N LEU A 101 23.48 -9.98 16.91
CA LEU A 101 23.33 -8.53 16.97
C LEU A 101 24.40 -7.88 17.84
N GLY A 102 24.75 -8.52 18.97
CA GLY A 102 25.86 -8.08 19.81
C GLY A 102 27.21 -8.12 19.10
N LYS A 103 27.46 -9.12 18.24
CA LYS A 103 28.67 -9.17 17.40
C LYS A 103 28.67 -8.04 16.36
N ALA A 104 27.57 -7.87 15.63
CA ALA A 104 27.45 -6.85 14.60
C ALA A 104 27.56 -5.42 15.15
N LEU A 105 27.05 -5.16 16.36
CA LEU A 105 27.20 -3.85 17.03
C LEU A 105 28.64 -3.56 17.49
N LYS A 106 29.41 -4.60 17.83
CA LYS A 106 30.81 -4.44 18.26
C LYS A 106 31.75 -4.19 17.09
N ASP A 107 31.38 -4.58 15.88
CA ASP A 107 32.18 -4.36 14.68
C ASP A 107 31.83 -2.99 14.03
N PRO A 108 32.73 -1.99 14.09
CA PRO A 108 32.46 -0.66 13.54
C PRO A 108 32.41 -0.62 12.00
N TYR A 109 32.86 -1.69 11.33
CA TYR A 109 32.83 -1.77 9.87
C TYR A 109 31.56 -2.42 9.32
N GLN A 110 30.69 -2.96 10.20
CA GLN A 110 29.42 -3.56 9.82
C GLN A 110 28.26 -2.58 10.02
N VAL A 111 27.38 -2.51 9.03
CA VAL A 111 26.18 -1.64 9.07
C VAL A 111 24.93 -2.47 8.84
N VAL A 112 23.93 -2.26 9.69
CA VAL A 112 22.62 -2.91 9.55
C VAL A 112 21.81 -2.23 8.45
N MET A 113 21.65 -2.90 7.30
CA MET A 113 20.87 -2.36 6.18
C MET A 113 19.35 -2.39 6.39
N LYS A 114 18.84 -3.39 7.12
CA LYS A 114 17.42 -3.55 7.39
C LYS A 114 17.19 -3.90 8.86
N GLN A 115 16.60 -2.95 9.59
CA GLN A 115 16.25 -3.16 10.98
C GLN A 115 15.22 -4.28 11.14
N THR A 116 15.35 -5.07 12.20
CA THR A 116 14.35 -6.08 12.54
C THR A 116 13.10 -5.43 13.10
N LYS A 117 11.95 -6.08 12.90
CA LYS A 117 10.64 -5.64 13.45
C LYS A 117 10.39 -6.17 14.87
N LEU A 118 11.43 -6.69 15.52
CA LEU A 118 11.39 -7.17 16.90
C LEU A 118 11.64 -5.98 17.83
N PRO A 119 10.99 -5.89 18.99
CA PRO A 119 11.26 -4.84 19.96
C PRO A 119 12.55 -5.14 20.73
N ILE A 120 13.69 -4.95 20.07
CA ILE A 120 15.04 -5.21 20.62
C ILE A 120 15.28 -4.40 21.91
N THR A 121 14.65 -3.22 22.02
CA THR A 121 14.75 -2.33 23.17
C THR A 121 14.23 -2.93 24.47
N LEU A 122 13.29 -3.88 24.41
CA LEU A 122 12.76 -4.59 25.58
C LEU A 122 13.59 -5.81 25.96
N LEU A 123 14.54 -6.22 25.11
CA LEU A 123 15.36 -7.42 25.29
C LEU A 123 16.72 -7.13 25.94
N ASN A 124 17.09 -5.84 26.05
CA ASN A 124 18.33 -5.38 26.67
C ASN A 124 18.09 -4.87 28.10
N GLU A 125 16.99 -5.24 28.76
CA GLU A 125 16.82 -5.00 30.19
C GLU A 125 17.96 -5.71 30.93
N SER A 126 18.98 -4.94 31.32
CA SER A 126 19.90 -5.34 32.36
C SER A 126 19.05 -5.42 33.62
N ALA A 127 18.61 -6.64 33.97
CA ALA A 127 17.94 -6.90 35.23
C ALA A 127 18.76 -6.24 36.34
N LYS A 128 18.08 -5.41 37.14
CA LYS A 128 18.64 -4.88 38.38
C LYS A 128 18.43 -5.91 39.47
#